data_AF-A0A135ICX6-F1
#
_entry.id   AF-A0A135ICX6-F1
#
_cell.length_a   1.000
_cell.length_b   1.000
_cell.length_c   1.000
_cell.angle_alpha   90.00
_cell.angle_beta   90.00
_cell.angle_gamma   90.00
#
_symmetry.space_group_name_H-M   'P 1'
#
loop_
_entity.id
_entity.type
_entity.pdbx_description
1 polymer ?
#
loop_
_entity_poly.entity_id
_entity_poly.type
_entity_poly.pdbx_seq_one_letter_code
_entity_poly.pdbx_strand_id
1 'polypeptide(L)'
;MFAWLTGLFKKESLKSTDWVKKLMLANKTGSYGKYREYYDKHVTRIHKSYHKDFNRFERFAVQNYKKNDQRAFMAIKTAMYAHKTGQIKVAACLTASVVNYNKVLVENREIQLHPRLLRAAMSLHKQIVESHAKSRKRKLEKA
;
A
#
# COMPACT_ATOMS: atom_id res chain seq x y z
N MET A 1 -23.53 -27.49 -0.55
CA MET A 1 -23.36 -27.15 0.88
C MET A 1 -22.13 -26.27 1.01
N PHE A 2 -22.11 -24.97 1.32
CA PHE A 2 -23.01 -24.09 2.08
C PHE A 2 -22.87 -22.65 1.56
N ALA A 3 -23.91 -22.10 0.92
CA ALA A 3 -23.93 -20.68 0.52
C ALA A 3 -24.08 -19.72 1.73
N TRP A 4 -24.42 -20.23 2.91
CA TRP A 4 -24.54 -19.44 4.13
C TRP A 4 -23.19 -19.21 4.83
N LEU A 5 -22.22 -20.13 4.68
CA LEU A 5 -20.85 -19.97 5.19
C LEU A 5 -20.08 -18.87 4.45
N THR A 6 -20.34 -18.67 3.14
CA THR A 6 -19.71 -17.58 2.38
C THR A 6 -20.18 -16.18 2.82
N GLY A 7 -21.35 -16.09 3.46
CA GLY A 7 -21.86 -14.86 4.09
C GLY A 7 -21.10 -14.48 5.37
N LEU A 8 -20.62 -15.46 6.15
CA LEU A 8 -19.80 -15.25 7.34
C LEU A 8 -18.37 -14.78 6.99
N PHE A 9 -17.76 -15.35 5.95
CA PHE A 9 -16.42 -14.92 5.49
C PHE A 9 -16.41 -13.59 4.72
N LYS A 10 -17.56 -13.08 4.27
CA LYS A 10 -17.66 -11.74 3.66
C LYS A 10 -17.34 -10.59 4.63
N LYS A 11 -17.32 -10.87 5.94
CA LYS A 11 -17.05 -9.87 7.00
C LYS A 11 -15.62 -9.89 7.54
N GLU A 12 -14.77 -10.84 7.17
CA GLU A 12 -13.37 -10.81 7.62
C GLU A 12 -12.60 -9.75 6.82
N SER A 13 -12.48 -8.56 7.43
CA SER A 13 -11.49 -7.59 7.00
C SER A 13 -10.11 -8.21 7.17
N LEU A 14 -9.39 -8.38 6.07
CA LEU A 14 -8.01 -8.85 6.10
C LEU A 14 -7.18 -7.97 7.05
N LYS A 15 -6.43 -8.59 7.97
CA LYS A 15 -5.57 -7.90 8.95
C LYS A 15 -4.53 -7.04 8.24
N SER A 16 -4.08 -7.47 7.07
CA SER A 16 -3.24 -6.71 6.16
C SER A 16 -3.84 -5.36 5.72
N THR A 17 -5.17 -5.22 5.65
CA THR A 17 -5.82 -3.93 5.37
C THR A 17 -5.53 -2.92 6.49
N ASP A 18 -5.62 -3.36 7.73
CA ASP A 18 -5.35 -2.50 8.89
C ASP A 18 -3.87 -2.19 9.02
N TRP A 19 -3.00 -3.12 8.64
CA TRP A 19 -1.56 -2.88 8.57
C TRP A 19 -1.21 -1.76 7.60
N VAL A 20 -1.81 -1.78 6.41
CA VAL A 20 -1.61 -0.75 5.39
C VAL A 20 -2.14 0.59 5.88
N LYS A 21 -3.36 0.65 6.42
CA LYS A 21 -3.94 1.89 6.98
C LYS A 21 -3.08 2.46 8.12
N LYS A 22 -2.60 1.61 9.03
CA LYS A 22 -1.69 2.02 10.10
C LYS A 22 -0.38 2.59 9.57
N LEU A 23 0.17 2.02 8.50
CA LEU A 23 1.37 2.55 7.87
C LEU A 23 1.11 3.89 7.19
N MET A 24 -0.05 4.06 6.55
CA MET A 24 -0.42 5.33 5.93
C MET A 24 -0.61 6.47 6.95
N LEU A 25 -1.00 6.16 8.19
CA LEU A 25 -1.03 7.14 9.28
C LEU A 25 0.34 7.76 9.57
N ALA A 26 1.45 7.10 9.21
CA ALA A 26 2.78 7.72 9.29
C ALA A 26 2.93 8.94 8.35
N ASN A 27 1.99 9.16 7.43
CA ASN A 27 1.94 10.30 6.51
C ASN A 27 0.77 11.24 6.83
N LYS A 28 0.45 11.42 8.13
CA LYS A 28 -0.70 12.22 8.60
C LYS A 28 -0.66 13.68 8.14
N THR A 29 0.52 14.26 7.93
CA THR A 29 0.70 15.63 7.45
C THR A 29 0.62 15.77 5.92
N GLY A 30 0.64 14.65 5.20
CA GLY A 30 0.60 14.61 3.74
C GLY A 30 -0.80 14.49 3.14
N SER A 31 -0.86 14.08 1.86
CA SER A 31 -2.14 13.90 1.14
C SER A 31 -3.09 12.92 1.84
N TYR A 32 -2.55 11.93 2.55
CA TYR A 32 -3.33 10.97 3.31
C TYR A 32 -4.18 11.61 4.40
N GLY A 33 -3.64 12.57 5.16
CA GLY A 33 -4.38 13.28 6.20
C GLY A 33 -5.58 14.04 5.65
N LYS A 34 -5.42 14.69 4.50
CA LYS A 34 -6.48 15.48 3.85
C LYS A 34 -7.57 14.62 3.19
N TYR A 35 -7.20 13.46 2.64
CA TYR A 35 -8.11 12.61 1.85
C TYR A 35 -8.20 11.19 2.40
N ARG A 36 -8.22 11.05 3.73
CA ARG A 36 -8.15 9.75 4.42
C ARG A 36 -9.22 8.76 3.93
N GLU A 37 -10.47 9.19 3.88
CA GLU A 37 -11.59 8.35 3.46
C GLU A 37 -11.43 7.83 2.02
N TYR A 38 -10.93 8.69 1.12
CA TYR A 38 -10.63 8.30 -0.24
C TYR A 38 -9.59 7.18 -0.29
N TYR A 39 -8.47 7.34 0.41
CA TYR A 39 -7.42 6.32 0.43
C TYR A 39 -7.87 5.02 1.11
N ASP A 40 -8.51 5.12 2.27
CA ASP A 40 -8.98 3.96 3.03
C ASP A 40 -10.02 3.15 2.22
N LYS A 41 -10.92 3.83 1.50
CA LYS A 41 -11.89 3.20 0.60
C LYS A 41 -11.20 2.44 -0.53
N HIS A 42 -10.20 3.05 -1.17
CA HIS A 42 -9.50 2.43 -2.30
C HIS A 42 -8.62 1.25 -1.87
N VAL A 43 -7.91 1.35 -0.75
CA VAL A 43 -7.16 0.23 -0.15
C VAL A 43 -8.10 -0.93 0.17
N THR A 44 -9.22 -0.64 0.84
CA THR A 44 -10.22 -1.66 1.18
C THR A 44 -10.80 -2.32 -0.06
N ARG A 45 -11.08 -1.54 -1.12
CA ARG A 45 -11.57 -2.06 -2.39
C ARG A 45 -10.55 -2.98 -3.05
N ILE A 46 -9.28 -2.58 -3.15
CA ILE A 46 -8.21 -3.40 -3.73
C ILE A 46 -8.09 -4.72 -2.98
N HIS A 47 -8.05 -4.69 -1.65
CA HIS A 47 -7.94 -5.90 -0.83
C HIS A 47 -9.14 -6.83 -0.98
N LYS A 48 -10.35 -6.28 -1.13
CA LYS A 48 -11.55 -7.09 -1.41
C LYS A 48 -11.53 -7.69 -2.82
N SER A 49 -11.14 -6.91 -3.82
CA SER A 49 -11.07 -7.36 -5.21
C SER A 49 -10.02 -8.47 -5.43
N TYR A 50 -8.93 -8.46 -4.65
CA TYR A 50 -7.83 -9.42 -4.77
C TYR A 50 -7.62 -10.23 -3.47
N HIS A 51 -8.72 -10.54 -2.77
CA HIS A 51 -8.68 -11.12 -1.42
C HIS A 51 -7.79 -12.36 -1.27
N LYS A 52 -7.83 -13.28 -2.24
CA LYS A 52 -6.99 -14.50 -2.22
C LYS A 52 -5.48 -14.18 -2.25
N ASP A 53 -5.09 -13.21 -3.08
CA ASP A 53 -3.69 -12.80 -3.19
C ASP A 53 -3.21 -12.14 -1.90
N PHE A 54 -4.02 -11.23 -1.34
CA PHE A 54 -3.69 -10.55 -0.10
C PHE A 54 -3.64 -11.51 1.11
N ASN A 55 -4.48 -12.55 1.15
CA ASN A 55 -4.34 -13.63 2.12
C ASN A 55 -3.00 -14.37 2.00
N ARG A 56 -2.58 -14.70 0.77
CA ARG A 56 -1.30 -15.36 0.53
C ARG A 56 -0.13 -14.46 0.93
N PHE A 57 -0.19 -13.18 0.56
CA PHE A 57 0.83 -12.19 0.93
C PHE A 57 0.91 -11.99 2.44
N GLU A 58 -0.23 -11.97 3.13
CA GLU A 58 -0.27 -11.85 4.59
C GLU A 58 0.41 -13.05 5.28
N ARG A 59 0.07 -14.27 4.86
CA ARG A 59 0.74 -15.50 5.36
C ARG A 59 2.24 -15.47 5.12
N PHE A 60 2.65 -15.09 3.90
CA PHE A 60 4.06 -14.94 3.56
C PHE A 60 4.75 -13.89 4.44
N ALA A 61 4.11 -12.73 4.66
CA ALA A 61 4.66 -11.66 5.46
C ALA A 61 4.87 -12.07 6.92
N VAL A 62 3.89 -12.76 7.51
CA VAL A 62 3.98 -13.26 8.89
C VAL A 62 5.16 -14.23 9.05
N GLN A 63 5.41 -15.09 8.06
CA GLN A 63 6.49 -16.07 8.11
C GLN A 63 7.88 -15.45 7.90
N ASN A 64 8.00 -14.39 7.09
CA ASN A 64 9.31 -13.92 6.60
C ASN A 64 9.76 -12.57 7.17
N TYR A 65 8.87 -11.81 7.81
CA TYR A 65 9.16 -10.43 8.20
C TYR A 65 8.75 -10.12 9.64
N LYS A 66 9.45 -9.15 10.25
CA LYS A 66 9.07 -8.56 11.54
C LYS A 66 7.87 -7.62 11.38
N LYS A 67 7.21 -7.24 12.48
CA LYS A 67 5.96 -6.46 12.49
C LYS A 67 5.98 -5.18 11.63
N ASN A 68 7.07 -4.41 11.64
CA ASN A 68 7.20 -3.18 10.83
C ASN A 68 7.40 -3.51 9.34
N ASP A 69 8.23 -4.51 9.05
CA ASP A 69 8.47 -5.01 7.70
C ASP A 69 7.23 -5.68 7.07
N GLN A 70 6.41 -6.35 7.88
CA GLN A 70 5.12 -6.92 7.45
C GLN A 70 4.20 -5.81 6.91
N ARG A 71 4.09 -4.69 7.64
CA ARG A 71 3.29 -3.54 7.21
C ARG A 71 3.85 -2.93 5.91
N ALA A 72 5.16 -2.75 5.85
CA ALA A 72 5.82 -2.21 4.66
C ALA A 72 5.64 -3.12 3.44
N PHE A 73 5.82 -4.43 3.60
CA PHE A 73 5.61 -5.43 2.55
C PHE A 73 4.17 -5.38 2.03
N MET A 74 3.18 -5.40 2.92
CA MET A 74 1.77 -5.31 2.51
C MET A 74 1.46 -3.99 1.81
N ALA A 75 2.01 -2.87 2.28
CA ALA A 75 1.84 -1.56 1.62
C ALA A 75 2.45 -1.54 0.21
N ILE A 76 3.63 -2.14 0.02
CA ILE A 76 4.27 -2.26 -1.31
C ILE A 76 3.40 -3.12 -2.24
N LYS A 77 2.91 -4.27 -1.78
CA LYS A 77 2.00 -5.12 -2.58
C LYS A 77 0.72 -4.38 -2.94
N THR A 78 0.13 -3.66 -1.99
CA THR A 78 -1.05 -2.83 -2.23
C THR A 78 -0.77 -1.76 -3.28
N ALA A 79 0.39 -1.11 -3.20
CA ALA A 79 0.80 -0.10 -4.17
C ALA A 79 0.98 -0.69 -5.58
N MET A 80 1.53 -1.91 -5.71
CA MET A 80 1.66 -2.60 -6.99
C MET A 80 0.28 -2.85 -7.63
N TYR A 81 -0.71 -3.31 -6.85
CA TYR A 81 -2.06 -3.53 -7.36
C TYR A 81 -2.81 -2.22 -7.64
N ALA A 82 -2.61 -1.18 -6.82
CA ALA A 82 -3.12 0.15 -7.08
C ALA A 82 -2.56 0.71 -8.40
N HIS A 83 -1.26 0.53 -8.66
CA HIS A 83 -0.63 0.92 -9.91
C HIS A 83 -1.20 0.15 -11.10
N LYS A 84 -1.33 -1.18 -10.98
CA LYS A 84 -1.92 -2.06 -12.01
C LYS A 84 -3.36 -1.67 -12.37
N THR A 85 -4.13 -1.18 -11.40
CA THR A 85 -5.53 -0.75 -11.58
C THR A 85 -5.67 0.73 -11.97
N GLY A 86 -4.57 1.42 -12.29
CA GLY A 86 -4.58 2.82 -12.70
C GLY A 86 -4.81 3.83 -11.56
N GLN A 87 -4.82 3.37 -10.31
CA GLN A 87 -4.99 4.23 -9.13
C GLN A 87 -3.65 4.85 -8.70
N ILE A 88 -3.09 5.67 -9.60
CA ILE A 88 -1.74 6.25 -9.46
C ILE A 88 -1.58 7.05 -8.16
N LYS A 89 -2.59 7.87 -7.80
CA LYS A 89 -2.56 8.68 -6.57
C LYS A 89 -2.48 7.81 -5.30
N VAL A 90 -3.17 6.67 -5.29
CA VAL A 90 -3.18 5.70 -4.18
C VAL A 90 -1.83 5.00 -4.10
N ALA A 91 -1.32 4.53 -5.24
CA ALA A 91 -0.01 3.88 -5.33
C ALA A 91 1.14 4.81 -4.87
N ALA A 92 1.12 6.07 -5.30
CA ALA A 92 2.09 7.08 -4.90
C ALA A 92 2.03 7.37 -3.40
N CYS A 93 0.82 7.51 -2.84
CA CYS A 93 0.64 7.77 -1.42
C CYS A 93 1.13 6.59 -0.55
N LEU A 94 0.86 5.36 -0.96
CA LEU A 94 1.31 4.15 -0.26
C LEU A 94 2.83 4.05 -0.25
N THR A 95 3.49 4.19 -1.40
CA THR A 95 4.95 4.13 -1.51
C THR A 95 5.64 5.27 -0.76
N ALA A 96 5.11 6.50 -0.86
CA ALA A 96 5.60 7.63 -0.08
C ALA A 96 5.46 7.39 1.44
N SER A 97 4.37 6.76 1.87
CA SER A 97 4.16 6.43 3.29
C SER A 97 5.17 5.41 3.79
N VAL A 98 5.59 4.44 2.97
CA VAL A 98 6.64 3.47 3.34
C VAL A 98 7.99 4.17 3.51
N VAL A 99 8.34 5.07 2.58
CA VAL A 99 9.58 5.85 2.65
C VAL A 99 9.57 6.77 3.88
N ASN A 100 8.47 7.48 4.12
CA ASN A 100 8.33 8.37 5.26
C ASN A 100 8.36 7.60 6.58
N TYR A 101 7.72 6.43 6.63
CA TYR A 101 7.77 5.58 7.82
C TYR A 101 9.20 5.15 8.14
N ASN A 102 10.00 4.76 7.14
CA ASN A 102 11.42 4.47 7.38
C ASN A 102 12.18 5.69 7.88
N LYS A 103 11.90 6.88 7.35
CA LYS A 103 12.51 8.13 7.83
C LYS A 103 12.20 8.38 9.31
N VAL A 104 10.94 8.21 9.72
CA VAL A 104 10.52 8.33 11.12
C VAL A 104 11.23 7.31 12.01
N LEU A 105 11.39 6.05 11.54
CA LEU A 105 12.14 5.04 12.30
C LEU A 105 13.61 5.45 12.50
N VAL A 106 14.25 6.02 11.48
CA VAL A 106 15.62 6.55 11.57
C VAL A 106 15.71 7.70 12.57
N GLU A 107 14.79 8.67 12.49
CA GLU A 107 14.73 9.82 13.39
C GLU A 107 14.54 9.38 14.85
N ASN A 108 13.70 8.37 15.08
CA ASN A 108 13.44 7.81 16.41
C ASN A 108 14.49 6.81 16.90
N ARG A 109 15.56 6.55 16.12
CA ARG A 109 16.59 5.53 16.40
C ARG A 109 16.01 4.10 16.58
N GLU A 110 14.89 3.83 15.91
CA GLU A 110 14.28 2.50 15.87
C GLU A 110 14.89 1.64 14.76
N ILE A 111 14.60 0.33 14.81
CA ILE A 111 15.01 -0.61 13.76
C ILE A 111 14.36 -0.19 12.44
N GLN A 112 15.22 0.14 11.46
CA GLN A 112 14.81 0.52 10.12
C GLN A 112 14.11 -0.63 9.40
N LEU A 113 13.37 -0.30 8.34
CA LEU A 113 12.79 -1.29 7.45
C LEU A 113 13.88 -2.09 6.75
N HIS A 114 13.58 -3.34 6.43
CA HIS A 114 14.49 -4.20 5.68
C HIS A 114 14.93 -3.51 4.37
N PRO A 115 16.24 -3.42 4.06
CA PRO A 115 16.74 -2.64 2.93
C PRO A 115 16.13 -3.02 1.57
N ARG A 116 15.86 -4.31 1.35
CA ARG A 116 15.17 -4.80 0.14
C ARG A 116 13.76 -4.23 -0.01
N LEU A 117 13.00 -4.09 1.08
CA LEU A 117 11.66 -3.51 1.06
C LEU A 117 11.72 -2.02 0.77
N LEU A 118 12.66 -1.31 1.39
CA LEU A 118 12.87 0.11 1.13
C LEU A 118 13.25 0.38 -0.33
N ARG A 119 14.22 -0.37 -0.88
CA ARG A 119 14.61 -0.26 -2.30
C ARG A 119 13.44 -0.55 -3.23
N ALA A 120 12.64 -1.57 -2.94
CA ALA A 120 11.45 -1.91 -3.72
C ALA A 120 10.43 -0.76 -3.69
N ALA A 121 10.18 -0.17 -2.51
CA ALA A 121 9.27 0.97 -2.37
C ALA A 121 9.76 2.20 -3.14
N MET A 122 11.05 2.54 -3.06
CA MET A 122 11.65 3.67 -3.79
C MET A 122 11.62 3.47 -5.30
N SER A 123 11.99 2.27 -5.77
CA SER A 123 11.95 1.91 -7.19
C SER A 123 10.53 2.02 -7.75
N LEU A 124 9.55 1.46 -7.03
CA LEU A 124 8.13 1.57 -7.40
C LEU A 124 7.65 3.02 -7.38
N HIS A 125 8.04 3.81 -6.37
CA HIS A 125 7.69 5.23 -6.29
C HIS A 125 8.21 6.01 -7.51
N LYS A 126 9.48 5.79 -7.87
CA LYS A 126 10.10 6.41 -9.05
C LYS A 126 9.35 6.05 -10.33
N GLN A 127 9.02 4.77 -10.52
CA GLN A 127 8.22 4.30 -11.67
C GLN A 127 6.84 4.95 -11.74
N ILE A 128 6.17 5.11 -10.60
CA ILE A 128 4.86 5.77 -10.51
C ILE A 128 4.95 7.25 -10.90
N VAL A 129 5.97 7.96 -10.40
CA VAL A 129 6.17 9.39 -10.72
C VAL A 129 6.50 9.59 -12.20
N GLU A 130 7.41 8.78 -12.75
CA GLU A 130 7.80 8.85 -14.15
C GLU A 130 6.65 8.52 -15.11
N SER A 131 5.87 7.47 -14.82
CA SER A 131 4.72 7.09 -15.64
C SER A 131 3.64 8.19 -15.63
N HIS A 132 3.39 8.80 -14.48
CA HIS A 132 2.44 9.91 -14.36
C HIS A 132 2.93 11.17 -15.12
N ALA A 133 4.22 11.51 -15.02
CA ALA A 133 4.80 12.64 -15.75
C ALA A 133 4.68 12.46 -17.27
N LYS A 134 5.01 11.27 -17.78
CA LYS A 134 4.88 10.94 -19.21
C LYS A 134 3.43 10.97 -19.69
N SER A 135 2.49 10.48 -18.88
CA SER A 135 1.06 10.54 -19.18
C SER A 135 0.54 11.98 -19.28
N ARG A 136 0.97 12.86 -18.36
CA ARG A 136 0.59 14.28 -18.38
C ARG A 136 1.16 15.02 -19.59
N LYS A 137 2.43 14.77 -19.94
CA LYS A 137 3.08 15.39 -21.10
C LYS A 137 2.35 15.02 -22.41
N ARG A 138 2.02 13.74 -22.61
CA ARG A 138 1.23 13.28 -23.77
C ARG A 138 -0.18 13.86 -23.85
N LYS A 139 -0.80 14.19 -22.71
CA LYS A 139 -2.13 14.80 -22.66
C LYS A 139 -2.08 16.29 -23.05
N LEU A 140 -0.98 16.97 -22.72
CA LEU A 140 -0.75 18.37 -23.09
C LEU A 140 -0.34 18.53 -24.55
N GLU A 141 0.39 17.56 -25.13
CA GLU A 141 0.77 17.56 -26.56
C GLU A 141 -0.40 17.26 -27.52
N LYS A 142 -1.53 16.78 -26.99
CA LYS A 142 -2.73 16.41 -27.77
C LYS A 142 -3.91 17.38 -27.58
N ALA A 143 -3.76 18.37 -26.71
CA ALA A 143 -4.75 19.41 -26.44
C ALA A 143 -4.33 20.69 -27.17
#